data_AF-A0A4R5IWZ0-F1
#
_entry.id   AF-A0A4R5IWZ0-F1
#
_cell.length_a   1.000
_cell.length_b   1.000
_cell.length_c   1.000
_cell.angle_alpha   90.00
_cell.angle_beta   90.00
_cell.angle_gamma   90.00
#
_symmetry.space_group_name_H-M   'P 1'
#
loop_
_entity.id
_entity.type
_entity.pdbx_description
1 polymer ?
#
loop_
_entity_poly.entity_id
_entity_poly.type
_entity_poly.pdbx_seq_one_letter_code
_entity_poly.pdbx_strand_id
1 'polypeptide(L)'
;MNARRRHAGRILAAALLLCAASTAWPAPAGRGGKAAPKPKVMRVALIADLPQWPAAEANATALLDSFAERRLDLVIHAGGIKGDTESCSDAILTSRQQLLAQSPLPLLYVPGETDWAECRLPVNGKFDSVERLNRLRELFFPEDATLGQHPRPVVRQSDQALFRTFRENARLVLGDILIVGLNVPGDNNHYRNEGGRNSEFEDRREANRQWLARAFSLARQRDMNGIVVVAHADPHFANGWEKKGRPTLLDGFMRHRTRDGYLEFKRQLRDLSARFPGQVLLVHAGESGFGIDKPLRDNAGKVLQNFTRVSLPDNTVAQWTELVITPNAAAPFSVSLRDAPATP
;
A
#
# COMPACT_ATOMS: atom_id res chain seq x y z
N MET A 1 87.10 10.45 28.04
CA MET A 1 88.04 11.00 27.05
C MET A 1 87.35 12.17 26.34
N ASN A 2 87.87 13.39 26.57
CA ASN A 2 87.92 14.64 25.78
C ASN A 2 86.98 14.80 24.56
N ALA A 3 86.44 15.97 24.17
CA ALA A 3 86.44 17.33 24.69
C ALA A 3 85.44 18.17 23.84
N ARG A 4 85.08 19.36 24.37
CA ARG A 4 84.25 20.42 23.78
C ARG A 4 84.90 21.15 22.58
N ARG A 5 84.06 21.83 21.77
CA ARG A 5 84.16 23.23 21.21
C ARG A 5 83.69 23.26 19.73
N ARG A 6 82.60 23.93 19.35
CA ARG A 6 82.33 25.39 19.15
C ARG A 6 83.06 26.06 17.97
N HIS A 7 82.24 26.79 17.17
CA HIS A 7 82.49 27.90 16.23
C HIS A 7 82.26 27.55 14.74
N ALA A 8 81.16 28.00 14.11
CA ALA A 8 80.78 29.35 13.66
C ALA A 8 81.30 29.66 12.24
N GLY A 9 80.39 29.96 11.30
CA GLY A 9 80.75 30.73 10.11
C GLY A 9 79.96 30.45 8.82
N ARG A 10 79.04 31.38 8.51
CA ARG A 10 78.76 31.97 7.18
C ARG A 10 77.90 31.22 6.15
N ILE A 11 76.63 31.62 6.14
CA ILE A 11 75.89 32.27 5.03
C ILE A 11 76.41 31.99 3.62
N LEU A 12 75.59 31.33 2.80
CA LEU A 12 75.30 31.80 1.43
C LEU A 12 73.85 31.44 1.07
N ALA A 13 73.06 32.49 0.85
CA ALA A 13 71.71 32.42 0.34
C ALA A 13 71.73 32.13 -1.16
N ALA A 14 70.96 31.14 -1.60
CA ALA A 14 70.59 30.96 -3.00
C ALA A 14 69.06 30.82 -3.05
N ALA A 15 68.41 31.92 -3.42
CA ALA A 15 66.98 31.98 -3.68
C ALA A 15 66.67 31.27 -5.01
N LEU A 16 65.99 30.13 -4.94
CA LEU A 16 65.35 29.49 -6.09
C LEU A 16 63.87 29.89 -6.08
N LEU A 17 63.54 30.85 -6.94
CA LEU A 17 62.18 31.21 -7.34
C LEU A 17 61.54 30.01 -8.05
N LEU A 18 60.71 29.24 -7.34
CA LEU A 18 59.71 28.37 -7.96
C LEU A 18 58.43 29.17 -8.17
N CYS A 19 58.23 29.65 -9.40
CA CYS A 19 56.93 30.06 -9.91
C CYS A 19 56.02 28.83 -9.97
N ALA A 20 55.23 28.60 -8.93
CA ALA A 20 54.08 27.71 -9.01
C ALA A 20 52.97 28.44 -9.78
N ALA A 21 52.85 28.13 -11.06
CA ALA A 21 51.72 28.54 -11.89
C ALA A 21 50.43 27.96 -11.26
N SER A 22 49.61 28.83 -10.70
CA SER A 22 48.26 28.52 -10.24
C SER A 22 47.37 28.24 -11.45
N THR A 23 47.23 26.96 -11.81
CA THR A 23 46.15 26.53 -12.70
C THR A 23 44.83 26.68 -11.95
N ALA A 24 44.14 27.80 -12.19
CA ALA A 24 42.78 28.00 -11.74
C ALA A 24 41.88 26.96 -12.43
N TRP A 25 41.46 25.93 -11.69
CA TRP A 25 40.39 25.06 -12.12
C TRP A 25 39.11 25.89 -12.24
N PRO A 26 38.37 25.85 -13.37
CA PRO A 26 37.07 26.50 -13.43
C PRO A 26 36.15 25.79 -12.43
N ALA A 27 35.55 26.56 -11.52
CA ALA A 27 34.47 26.07 -10.69
C ALA A 27 33.35 25.53 -11.62
N PRO A 28 32.74 24.38 -11.32
CA PRO A 28 31.61 23.90 -12.10
C PRO A 28 30.52 24.97 -12.03
N ALA A 29 30.16 25.53 -13.18
CA ALA A 29 29.00 26.40 -13.31
C ALA A 29 27.80 25.70 -12.68
N GLY A 30 27.23 26.31 -11.63
CA GLY A 30 26.07 25.78 -10.95
C GLY A 30 24.98 25.52 -11.97
N ARG A 31 24.63 24.25 -12.18
CA ARG A 31 23.39 23.89 -12.87
C ARG A 31 22.28 24.59 -12.08
N GLY A 32 21.66 25.60 -12.69
CA GLY A 32 20.47 26.24 -12.14
C GLY A 32 19.48 25.14 -11.78
N GLY A 33 19.34 24.88 -10.47
CA GLY A 33 18.41 23.90 -9.96
C GLY A 33 17.03 24.35 -10.42
N LYS A 34 16.39 23.56 -11.29
CA LYS A 34 14.96 23.75 -11.55
C LYS A 34 14.29 23.81 -10.18
N ALA A 35 13.58 24.91 -9.90
CA ALA A 35 12.84 25.05 -8.67
C ALA A 35 12.01 23.78 -8.46
N ALA A 36 12.10 23.19 -7.26
CA ALA A 36 11.32 22.00 -6.94
C ALA A 36 9.85 22.27 -7.29
N PRO A 37 9.16 21.35 -8.00
CA PRO A 37 7.76 21.53 -8.34
C PRO A 37 6.97 21.91 -7.10
N LYS A 38 6.11 22.92 -7.20
CA LYS A 38 5.26 23.33 -6.07
C LYS A 38 4.41 22.12 -5.64
N PRO A 39 4.24 21.89 -4.33
CA PRO A 39 3.37 20.82 -3.85
C PRO A 39 1.97 20.97 -4.44
N LYS A 40 1.47 19.93 -5.11
CA LYS A 40 0.18 19.89 -5.78
C LYS A 40 -0.80 19.07 -4.96
N VAL A 41 -2.05 19.54 -4.83
CA VAL A 41 -3.15 18.72 -4.31
C VAL A 41 -3.37 17.55 -5.28
N MET A 42 -3.40 16.33 -4.73
CA MET A 42 -3.62 15.11 -5.52
C MET A 42 -5.01 14.57 -5.23
N ARG A 43 -5.71 14.11 -6.26
CA ARG A 43 -7.05 13.53 -6.14
C ARG A 43 -7.03 12.09 -6.61
N VAL A 44 -7.49 11.18 -5.76
CA VAL A 44 -7.41 9.73 -5.96
C VAL A 44 -8.81 9.15 -5.92
N ALA A 45 -9.17 8.36 -6.93
CA ALA A 45 -10.37 7.52 -6.86
C ALA A 45 -10.05 6.27 -6.05
N LEU A 46 -10.88 5.96 -5.07
CA LEU A 46 -10.87 4.72 -4.31
C LEU A 46 -12.13 3.92 -4.68
N ILE A 47 -11.93 2.73 -5.22
CA ILE A 47 -12.98 1.80 -5.62
C ILE A 47 -12.66 0.39 -5.14
N ALA A 48 -13.68 -0.43 -4.96
CA ALA A 48 -13.61 -1.87 -4.71
C ALA A 48 -14.86 -2.51 -5.32
N ASP A 49 -14.85 -3.82 -5.50
CA ASP A 49 -16.03 -4.58 -5.97
C ASP A 49 -16.60 -4.04 -7.29
N LEU A 50 -15.72 -3.56 -8.20
CA LEU A 50 -16.13 -2.88 -9.44
C LEU A 50 -15.24 -3.25 -10.64
N PRO A 51 -15.70 -4.12 -11.56
CA PRO A 51 -17.04 -4.72 -11.60
C PRO A 51 -17.14 -5.93 -10.66
N GLN A 52 -18.18 -5.97 -9.83
CA GLN A 52 -18.51 -7.18 -9.08
C GLN A 52 -19.15 -8.25 -9.95
N TRP A 53 -19.82 -7.90 -11.05
CA TRP A 53 -20.53 -8.87 -11.92
C TRP A 53 -20.40 -8.46 -13.38
N PRO A 54 -20.69 -9.34 -14.36
CA PRO A 54 -20.64 -8.97 -15.77
C PRO A 54 -21.56 -7.78 -16.10
N ALA A 55 -22.70 -7.68 -15.42
CA ALA A 55 -23.63 -6.56 -15.57
C ALA A 55 -23.04 -5.20 -15.17
N ALA A 56 -22.00 -5.19 -14.31
CA ALA A 56 -21.35 -3.97 -13.83
C ALA A 56 -20.15 -3.54 -14.69
N GLU A 57 -19.74 -4.32 -15.70
CA GLU A 57 -18.56 -4.02 -16.53
C GLU A 57 -18.69 -2.70 -17.31
N ALA A 58 -19.88 -2.43 -17.85
CA ALA A 58 -20.16 -1.18 -18.54
C ALA A 58 -20.11 0.02 -17.57
N ASN A 59 -20.68 -0.14 -16.37
CA ASN A 59 -20.61 0.88 -15.33
C ASN A 59 -19.17 1.15 -14.89
N ALA A 60 -18.36 0.09 -14.70
CA ALA A 60 -16.96 0.21 -14.32
C ALA A 60 -16.15 0.94 -15.38
N THR A 61 -16.33 0.62 -16.67
CA THR A 61 -15.69 1.34 -17.79
C THR A 61 -16.07 2.82 -17.77
N ALA A 62 -17.37 3.14 -17.74
CA ALA A 62 -17.84 4.53 -17.71
C ALA A 62 -17.33 5.31 -16.48
N LEU A 63 -17.24 4.64 -15.34
CA LEU A 63 -16.69 5.23 -14.11
C LEU A 63 -15.20 5.57 -14.27
N LEU A 64 -14.39 4.65 -14.79
CA LEU A 64 -12.97 4.88 -15.06
C LEU A 64 -12.74 6.03 -16.05
N ASP A 65 -13.55 6.15 -17.09
CA ASP A 65 -13.49 7.26 -18.05
C ASP A 65 -13.81 8.60 -17.37
N SER A 66 -14.86 8.62 -16.55
CA SER A 66 -15.28 9.82 -15.82
C SER A 66 -14.20 10.36 -14.87
N PHE A 67 -13.31 9.50 -14.35
CA PHE A 67 -12.20 9.92 -13.50
C PHE A 67 -11.19 10.79 -14.25
N ALA A 68 -10.94 10.49 -15.52
CA ALA A 68 -10.07 11.29 -16.37
C ALA A 68 -10.69 12.66 -16.68
N GLU A 69 -11.98 12.70 -16.99
CA GLU A 69 -12.74 13.95 -17.20
C GLU A 69 -12.71 14.84 -15.95
N ARG A 70 -12.84 14.20 -14.78
CA ARG A 70 -12.74 14.86 -13.47
C ARG A 70 -11.30 15.23 -13.09
N ARG A 71 -10.29 14.93 -13.91
CA ARG A 71 -8.87 15.23 -13.67
C ARG A 71 -8.35 14.65 -12.36
N LEU A 72 -8.68 13.39 -12.06
CA LEU A 72 -8.04 12.66 -10.97
C LEU A 72 -6.61 12.27 -11.36
N ASP A 73 -5.77 12.00 -10.37
CA ASP A 73 -4.34 11.72 -10.54
C ASP A 73 -4.00 10.22 -10.49
N LEU A 74 -4.86 9.40 -9.89
CA LEU A 74 -4.66 7.97 -9.63
C LEU A 74 -6.00 7.29 -9.34
N VAL A 75 -6.13 6.02 -9.74
CA VAL A 75 -7.18 5.11 -9.28
C VAL A 75 -6.54 4.05 -8.38
N ILE A 76 -7.16 3.77 -7.24
CA ILE A 76 -6.82 2.64 -6.36
C ILE A 76 -8.03 1.71 -6.35
N HIS A 77 -7.84 0.50 -6.85
CA HIS A 77 -8.82 -0.57 -6.81
C HIS A 77 -8.46 -1.57 -5.71
N ALA A 78 -9.22 -1.53 -4.61
CA ALA A 78 -8.99 -2.36 -3.44
C ALA A 78 -9.64 -3.74 -3.58
N GLY A 79 -9.44 -4.43 -4.70
CA GLY A 79 -9.91 -5.82 -4.93
C GLY A 79 -11.38 -5.95 -5.29
N GLY A 80 -11.82 -7.18 -5.55
CA GLY A 80 -13.22 -7.48 -5.90
C GLY A 80 -13.49 -7.26 -7.38
N ILE A 81 -12.67 -7.85 -8.25
CA ILE A 81 -12.83 -7.71 -9.71
C ILE A 81 -13.87 -8.70 -10.27
N LYS A 82 -14.50 -9.51 -9.42
CA LYS A 82 -15.60 -10.39 -9.76
C LYS A 82 -16.39 -10.78 -8.51
N GLY A 83 -17.55 -11.38 -8.73
CA GLY A 83 -18.49 -11.72 -7.67
C GLY A 83 -18.12 -13.01 -6.95
N ASP A 84 -18.72 -13.19 -5.79
CA ASP A 84 -18.63 -14.39 -4.96
C ASP A 84 -19.25 -15.63 -5.65
N THR A 85 -20.21 -15.46 -6.57
CA THR A 85 -20.78 -16.56 -7.38
C THR A 85 -20.24 -16.67 -8.81
N GLU A 86 -19.26 -15.84 -9.19
CA GLU A 86 -18.60 -15.93 -10.50
C GLU A 86 -17.43 -16.92 -10.51
N SER A 87 -17.25 -17.62 -11.64
CA SER A 87 -16.12 -18.52 -11.85
C SER A 87 -14.77 -17.79 -11.82
N CYS A 88 -13.75 -18.41 -11.22
CA CYS A 88 -12.36 -17.95 -11.29
C CYS A 88 -11.62 -18.43 -12.56
N SER A 89 -12.34 -18.67 -13.66
CA SER A 89 -11.75 -19.09 -14.92
C SER A 89 -10.82 -18.03 -15.50
N ASP A 90 -9.85 -18.47 -16.30
CA ASP A 90 -8.91 -17.58 -16.99
C ASP A 90 -9.62 -16.56 -17.89
N ALA A 91 -10.76 -16.92 -18.48
CA ALA A 91 -11.54 -16.03 -19.31
C ALA A 91 -12.07 -14.83 -18.53
N ILE A 92 -12.61 -15.06 -17.33
CA ILE A 92 -13.08 -13.99 -16.43
C ILE A 92 -11.90 -13.13 -15.98
N LEU A 93 -10.85 -13.74 -15.43
CA LEU A 93 -9.69 -12.97 -14.93
C LEU A 93 -9.01 -12.15 -16.04
N THR A 94 -8.91 -12.68 -17.26
CA THR A 94 -8.35 -11.97 -18.42
C THR A 94 -9.25 -10.80 -18.85
N SER A 95 -10.57 -11.00 -18.92
CA SER A 95 -11.52 -9.93 -19.23
C SER A 95 -11.43 -8.78 -18.22
N ARG A 96 -11.37 -9.10 -16.92
CA ARG A 96 -11.23 -8.10 -15.86
C ARG A 96 -9.89 -7.35 -15.93
N GLN A 97 -8.82 -8.07 -16.23
CA GLN A 97 -7.51 -7.45 -16.46
C GLN A 97 -7.57 -6.46 -17.62
N GLN A 98 -8.17 -6.85 -18.75
CA GLN A 98 -8.32 -5.99 -19.93
C GLN A 98 -9.16 -4.74 -19.65
N LEU A 99 -10.23 -4.87 -18.85
CA LEU A 99 -11.05 -3.74 -18.42
C LEU A 99 -10.23 -2.76 -17.57
N LEU A 100 -9.55 -3.23 -16.52
CA LEU A 100 -8.75 -2.35 -15.66
C LEU A 100 -7.54 -1.74 -16.39
N ALA A 101 -6.94 -2.46 -17.34
CA ALA A 101 -5.85 -1.96 -18.17
C ALA A 101 -6.28 -0.83 -19.11
N GLN A 102 -7.58 -0.72 -19.43
CA GLN A 102 -8.13 0.38 -20.22
C GLN A 102 -8.36 1.66 -19.42
N SER A 103 -8.16 1.65 -18.08
CA SER A 103 -8.28 2.87 -17.28
C SER A 103 -7.44 3.99 -17.89
N PRO A 104 -8.02 5.18 -18.20
CA PRO A 104 -7.23 6.27 -18.76
C PRO A 104 -6.20 6.84 -17.77
N LEU A 105 -6.39 6.59 -16.47
CA LEU A 105 -5.48 6.99 -15.40
C LEU A 105 -4.62 5.81 -14.94
N PRO A 106 -3.47 6.06 -14.30
CA PRO A 106 -2.75 4.99 -13.61
C PRO A 106 -3.65 4.34 -12.55
N LEU A 107 -3.69 3.01 -12.54
CA LEU A 107 -4.55 2.22 -11.66
C LEU A 107 -3.71 1.24 -10.82
N LEU A 108 -3.71 1.44 -9.51
CA LEU A 108 -3.11 0.53 -8.54
C LEU A 108 -4.17 -0.48 -8.08
N TYR A 109 -4.00 -1.74 -8.45
CA TYR A 109 -4.88 -2.84 -8.03
C TYR A 109 -4.25 -3.65 -6.89
N VAL A 110 -5.08 -4.00 -5.90
CA VAL A 110 -4.75 -4.91 -4.79
C VAL A 110 -5.75 -6.07 -4.81
N PRO A 111 -5.34 -7.34 -4.70
CA PRO A 111 -6.27 -8.47 -4.73
C PRO A 111 -7.23 -8.54 -3.53
N GLY A 112 -8.47 -8.94 -3.79
CA GLY A 112 -9.48 -9.34 -2.80
C GLY A 112 -9.70 -10.85 -2.70
N GLU A 113 -10.61 -11.28 -1.82
CA GLU A 113 -10.93 -12.68 -1.55
C GLU A 113 -11.61 -13.36 -2.72
N THR A 114 -12.56 -12.68 -3.37
CA THR A 114 -13.29 -13.25 -4.51
C THR A 114 -12.32 -13.47 -5.66
N ASP A 115 -11.28 -12.64 -5.79
CA ASP A 115 -10.32 -12.70 -6.89
C ASP A 115 -9.47 -13.99 -6.90
N TRP A 116 -9.22 -14.60 -5.74
CA TRP A 116 -8.40 -15.82 -5.64
C TRP A 116 -8.70 -16.74 -4.44
N ALA A 117 -8.95 -16.20 -3.24
CA ALA A 117 -9.03 -16.99 -2.01
C ALA A 117 -10.26 -17.90 -2.00
N GLU A 118 -11.40 -17.38 -2.46
CA GLU A 118 -12.68 -18.09 -2.52
C GLU A 118 -12.81 -19.03 -3.73
N CYS A 119 -11.84 -19.02 -4.65
CA CYS A 119 -11.93 -19.79 -5.89
C CYS A 119 -12.05 -21.32 -5.70
N ARG A 120 -11.68 -21.81 -4.50
CA ARG A 120 -11.90 -23.20 -4.06
C ARG A 120 -13.37 -23.58 -3.90
N LEU A 121 -14.26 -22.59 -3.72
CA LEU A 121 -15.68 -22.85 -3.52
C LEU A 121 -16.30 -23.44 -4.80
N PRO A 122 -17.28 -24.36 -4.67
CA PRO A 122 -17.94 -24.97 -5.82
C PRO A 122 -18.53 -23.97 -6.81
N VAL A 123 -19.11 -22.89 -6.30
CA VAL A 123 -19.75 -21.84 -7.10
C VAL A 123 -18.74 -21.07 -7.97
N ASN A 124 -17.48 -20.98 -7.53
CA ASN A 124 -16.40 -20.33 -8.27
C ASN A 124 -15.63 -21.29 -9.20
N GLY A 125 -16.00 -22.57 -9.25
CA GLY A 125 -15.38 -23.58 -10.12
C GLY A 125 -14.34 -24.49 -9.47
N LYS A 126 -14.19 -24.47 -8.13
CA LYS A 126 -13.27 -25.35 -7.39
C LYS A 126 -11.79 -25.26 -7.81
N PHE A 127 -11.34 -24.08 -8.21
CA PHE A 127 -9.93 -23.87 -8.53
C PHE A 127 -9.07 -23.91 -7.26
N ASP A 128 -7.79 -24.23 -7.38
CA ASP A 128 -6.85 -24.07 -6.27
C ASP A 128 -6.58 -22.58 -6.03
N SER A 129 -6.80 -22.10 -4.80
CA SER A 129 -6.68 -20.67 -4.49
C SER A 129 -5.26 -20.13 -4.71
N VAL A 130 -4.22 -20.91 -4.42
CA VAL A 130 -2.82 -20.48 -4.57
C VAL A 130 -2.44 -20.40 -6.05
N GLU A 131 -2.90 -21.36 -6.84
CA GLU A 131 -2.75 -21.33 -8.29
C GLU A 131 -3.47 -20.12 -8.90
N ARG A 132 -4.70 -19.79 -8.46
CA ARG A 132 -5.40 -18.55 -8.88
C ARG A 132 -4.67 -17.28 -8.46
N LEU A 133 -4.09 -17.23 -7.26
CA LEU A 133 -3.25 -16.10 -6.84
C LEU A 133 -2.01 -15.94 -7.74
N ASN A 134 -1.38 -17.05 -8.13
CA ASN A 134 -0.28 -17.01 -9.11
C ASN A 134 -0.76 -16.51 -10.47
N ARG A 135 -1.95 -16.92 -10.91
CA ARG A 135 -2.54 -16.42 -12.16
C ARG A 135 -2.80 -14.91 -12.12
N LEU A 136 -3.28 -14.37 -10.98
CA LEU A 136 -3.39 -12.92 -10.79
C LEU A 136 -2.03 -12.22 -10.89
N ARG A 137 -0.96 -12.83 -10.35
CA ARG A 137 0.39 -12.26 -10.43
C ARG A 137 0.91 -12.15 -11.85
N GLU A 138 0.63 -13.14 -12.68
CA GLU A 138 0.97 -13.12 -14.10
C GLU A 138 0.20 -12.04 -14.87
N LEU A 139 -1.11 -11.94 -14.62
CA LEU A 139 -2.01 -11.06 -15.38
C LEU A 139 -1.91 -9.59 -14.96
N PHE A 140 -1.92 -9.31 -13.65
CA PHE A 140 -2.06 -7.96 -13.11
C PHE A 140 -0.73 -7.34 -12.67
N PHE A 141 0.31 -8.14 -12.43
CA PHE A 141 1.61 -7.67 -11.94
C PHE A 141 2.81 -8.04 -12.82
N PRO A 142 2.70 -8.01 -14.17
CA PRO A 142 3.82 -8.40 -15.04
C PRO A 142 4.99 -7.42 -14.95
N GLU A 143 4.71 -6.14 -14.66
CA GLU A 143 5.68 -5.05 -14.63
C GLU A 143 5.71 -4.34 -13.27
N ASP A 144 6.80 -3.63 -13.00
CA ASP A 144 6.95 -2.79 -11.80
C ASP A 144 6.30 -1.40 -12.01
N ALA A 145 5.07 -1.42 -12.53
CA ALA A 145 4.23 -0.25 -12.77
C ALA A 145 2.76 -0.52 -12.40
N THR A 146 1.97 0.55 -12.26
CA THR A 146 0.50 0.48 -12.17
C THR A 146 -0.11 0.01 -13.50
N LEU A 147 -1.36 -0.45 -13.47
CA LEU A 147 -2.17 -0.65 -14.67
C LEU A 147 -2.62 0.70 -15.27
N GLY A 148 -3.39 0.62 -16.36
CA GLY A 148 -3.96 1.77 -17.07
C GLY A 148 -3.10 2.24 -18.24
N GLN A 149 -3.63 3.19 -19.02
CA GLN A 149 -3.01 3.73 -20.23
C GLN A 149 -1.84 4.68 -19.94
N HIS A 150 -1.72 5.16 -18.70
CA HIS A 150 -0.66 6.06 -18.24
C HIS A 150 0.03 5.51 -16.98
N PRO A 151 0.71 4.37 -17.10
CA PRO A 151 1.26 3.64 -15.95
C PRO A 151 2.32 4.47 -15.21
N ARG A 152 2.37 4.32 -13.88
CA ARG A 152 3.39 4.91 -13.01
C ARG A 152 4.27 3.84 -12.40
N PRO A 153 5.58 4.07 -12.23
CA PRO A 153 6.45 3.14 -11.54
C PRO A 153 5.99 2.85 -10.11
N VAL A 154 6.05 1.59 -9.70
CA VAL A 154 5.81 1.15 -8.32
C VAL A 154 7.00 0.34 -7.82
N VAL A 155 7.20 0.30 -6.51
CA VAL A 155 8.15 -0.62 -5.88
C VAL A 155 7.38 -1.85 -5.44
N ARG A 156 7.76 -3.03 -5.92
CA ARG A 156 7.10 -4.29 -5.53
C ARG A 156 7.83 -4.97 -4.39
N GLN A 157 7.12 -5.79 -3.61
CA GLN A 157 7.76 -6.56 -2.56
C GLN A 157 8.74 -7.60 -3.12
N SER A 158 8.46 -8.12 -4.32
CA SER A 158 9.29 -9.06 -5.05
C SER A 158 10.72 -8.59 -5.35
N ASP A 159 11.00 -7.29 -5.26
CA ASP A 159 12.35 -6.73 -5.40
C ASP A 159 13.29 -7.22 -4.29
N GLN A 160 12.71 -7.67 -3.17
CA GLN A 160 13.45 -8.31 -2.09
C GLN A 160 13.58 -9.80 -2.38
N ALA A 161 14.82 -10.31 -2.40
CA ALA A 161 15.12 -11.69 -2.73
C ALA A 161 14.34 -12.73 -1.88
N LEU A 162 14.08 -12.42 -0.61
CA LEU A 162 13.32 -13.28 0.30
C LEU A 162 11.82 -13.37 -0.05
N PHE A 163 11.28 -12.38 -0.76
CA PHE A 163 9.85 -12.25 -1.04
C PHE A 163 9.53 -12.19 -2.53
N ARG A 164 10.38 -12.79 -3.39
CA ARG A 164 10.24 -12.76 -4.86
C ARG A 164 8.87 -13.18 -5.39
N THR A 165 8.18 -14.05 -4.66
CA THR A 165 6.84 -14.56 -5.01
C THR A 165 5.71 -13.56 -4.74
N PHE A 166 5.91 -12.56 -3.87
CA PHE A 166 4.89 -11.60 -3.44
C PHE A 166 4.87 -10.34 -4.34
N ARG A 167 4.59 -10.52 -5.64
CA ARG A 167 4.55 -9.40 -6.61
C ARG A 167 3.34 -8.48 -6.44
N GLU A 168 2.27 -8.99 -5.84
CA GLU A 168 1.00 -8.29 -5.66
C GLU A 168 1.07 -7.13 -4.66
N ASN A 169 2.05 -7.15 -3.75
CA ASN A 169 2.29 -6.07 -2.81
C ASN A 169 3.14 -4.98 -3.46
N ALA A 170 2.62 -3.75 -3.45
CA ALA A 170 3.24 -2.62 -4.12
C ALA A 170 3.26 -1.36 -3.23
N ARG A 171 4.22 -0.47 -3.51
CA ARG A 171 4.35 0.85 -2.90
C ARG A 171 4.49 1.91 -3.98
N LEU A 172 3.78 3.01 -3.80
CA LEU A 172 3.80 4.16 -4.69
C LEU A 172 3.95 5.43 -3.85
N VAL A 173 4.86 6.32 -4.25
CA VAL A 173 4.97 7.64 -3.63
C VAL A 173 4.09 8.61 -4.40
N LEU A 174 3.21 9.31 -3.70
CA LEU A 174 2.33 10.32 -4.25
C LEU A 174 2.51 11.62 -3.47
N GLY A 175 3.39 12.49 -3.95
CA GLY A 175 3.83 13.66 -3.18
C GLY A 175 4.64 13.24 -1.95
N ASP A 176 4.21 13.68 -0.78
CA ASP A 176 4.75 13.35 0.54
C ASP A 176 4.01 12.20 1.25
N ILE A 177 3.14 11.49 0.51
CA ILE A 177 2.38 10.33 0.99
C ILE A 177 2.93 9.03 0.39
N LEU A 178 3.03 7.99 1.22
CA LEU A 178 3.32 6.63 0.77
C LEU A 178 2.04 5.80 0.69
N ILE A 179 1.69 5.35 -0.50
CA ILE A 179 0.63 4.36 -0.71
C ILE A 179 1.24 2.96 -0.60
N VAL A 180 0.58 2.07 0.12
CA VAL A 180 1.02 0.69 0.41
C VAL A 180 -0.14 -0.26 0.13
N GLY A 181 -0.06 -1.00 -0.97
CA GLY A 181 -0.99 -2.10 -1.28
C GLY A 181 -0.55 -3.39 -0.61
N LEU A 182 -1.51 -4.10 -0.01
CA LEU A 182 -1.32 -5.37 0.69
C LEU A 182 -2.37 -6.39 0.24
N ASN A 183 -1.93 -7.59 -0.15
CA ASN A 183 -2.80 -8.74 -0.29
C ASN A 183 -3.19 -9.25 1.10
N VAL A 184 -4.27 -8.69 1.62
CA VAL A 184 -5.00 -9.11 2.83
C VAL A 184 -6.46 -9.30 2.37
N PRO A 185 -6.83 -10.49 1.89
CA PRO A 185 -8.17 -10.79 1.43
C PRO A 185 -9.12 -10.95 2.63
N GLY A 186 -10.42 -10.88 2.37
CA GLY A 186 -11.49 -11.34 3.25
C GLY A 186 -11.40 -12.84 3.58
N ASP A 187 -12.53 -13.45 3.93
CA ASP A 187 -12.60 -14.85 4.41
C ASP A 187 -11.57 -15.13 5.51
N ASN A 188 -11.56 -14.28 6.55
CA ASN A 188 -10.63 -14.36 7.67
C ASN A 188 -9.14 -14.39 7.23
N ASN A 189 -8.77 -13.55 6.26
CA ASN A 189 -7.41 -13.48 5.70
C ASN A 189 -6.97 -14.79 5.06
N HIS A 190 -7.90 -15.61 4.54
CA HIS A 190 -7.67 -16.97 4.06
C HIS A 190 -7.02 -17.89 5.13
N TYR A 191 -7.28 -17.64 6.41
CA TYR A 191 -6.86 -18.54 7.48
C TYR A 191 -7.76 -19.78 7.53
N ARG A 192 -7.18 -20.99 7.47
CA ARG A 192 -7.93 -22.24 7.55
C ARG A 192 -7.77 -22.90 8.91
N ASN A 193 -8.88 -23.33 9.50
CA ASN A 193 -8.89 -24.02 10.79
C ASN A 193 -8.73 -25.55 10.63
N GLU A 194 -7.84 -25.98 9.75
CA GLU A 194 -7.58 -27.38 9.45
C GLU A 194 -6.35 -27.88 10.23
N GLY A 195 -6.30 -29.17 10.56
CA GLY A 195 -5.21 -29.78 11.35
C GLY A 195 -3.84 -29.84 10.65
N GLY A 196 -3.67 -29.10 9.55
CA GLY A 196 -2.45 -29.00 8.75
C GLY A 196 -1.80 -27.60 8.82
N ARG A 197 -0.71 -27.41 8.08
CA ARG A 197 -0.03 -26.10 8.01
C ARG A 197 -0.79 -25.15 7.10
N ASN A 198 -1.01 -23.93 7.58
CA ASN A 198 -1.54 -22.81 6.81
C ASN A 198 -0.39 -22.09 6.07
N SER A 199 0.41 -22.82 5.29
CA SER A 199 1.68 -22.30 4.76
C SER A 199 1.50 -21.03 3.93
N GLU A 200 0.49 -20.97 3.07
CA GLU A 200 0.17 -19.77 2.30
C GLU A 200 -0.07 -18.56 3.22
N PHE A 201 -1.00 -18.68 4.17
CA PHE A 201 -1.32 -17.62 5.12
C PHE A 201 -0.11 -17.24 5.99
N GLU A 202 0.65 -18.21 6.49
CA GLU A 202 1.80 -17.97 7.36
C GLU A 202 2.91 -17.18 6.63
N ASP A 203 3.22 -17.58 5.40
CA ASP A 203 4.22 -16.95 4.55
C ASP A 203 3.75 -15.56 4.10
N ARG A 204 2.50 -15.43 3.64
CA ARG A 204 1.92 -14.13 3.24
C ARG A 204 1.80 -13.17 4.42
N ARG A 205 1.41 -13.64 5.60
CA ARG A 205 1.38 -12.83 6.82
C ARG A 205 2.76 -12.30 7.15
N GLU A 206 3.82 -13.12 7.09
CA GLU A 206 5.18 -12.67 7.34
C GLU A 206 5.66 -11.68 6.27
N ALA A 207 5.36 -11.94 5.00
CA ALA A 207 5.64 -11.03 3.89
C ALA A 207 4.97 -9.67 4.11
N ASN A 208 3.65 -9.65 4.36
CA ASN A 208 2.89 -8.43 4.63
C ASN A 208 3.43 -7.69 5.85
N ARG A 209 3.80 -8.43 6.91
CA ARG A 209 4.37 -7.85 8.13
C ARG A 209 5.65 -7.10 7.84
N GLN A 210 6.58 -7.70 7.10
CA GLN A 210 7.85 -7.07 6.74
C GLN A 210 7.64 -5.90 5.78
N TRP A 211 6.75 -6.05 4.79
CA TRP A 211 6.42 -4.99 3.84
C TRP A 211 5.89 -3.73 4.52
N LEU A 212 4.92 -3.90 5.41
CA LEU A 212 4.31 -2.81 6.17
C LEU A 212 5.32 -2.15 7.12
N ALA A 213 6.11 -2.94 7.85
CA ALA A 213 7.16 -2.40 8.72
C ALA A 213 8.18 -1.55 7.93
N ARG A 214 8.58 -2.01 6.73
CA ARG A 214 9.50 -1.27 5.87
C ARG A 214 8.86 0.00 5.30
N ALA A 215 7.57 -0.02 4.98
CA ALA A 215 6.83 1.16 4.54
C ALA A 215 6.85 2.27 5.61
N PHE A 216 6.50 1.93 6.85
CA PHE A 216 6.55 2.88 7.98
C PHE A 216 7.97 3.37 8.26
N SER A 217 8.97 2.48 8.19
CA SER A 217 10.37 2.89 8.33
C SER A 217 10.80 3.88 7.24
N LEU A 218 10.38 3.65 5.99
CA LEU A 218 10.68 4.52 4.87
C LEU A 218 10.02 5.89 5.04
N ALA A 219 8.74 5.90 5.42
CA ALA A 219 7.98 7.12 5.64
C ALA A 219 8.60 7.98 6.74
N ARG A 220 9.02 7.38 7.87
CA ARG A 220 9.75 8.11 8.93
C ARG A 220 11.10 8.63 8.46
N GLN A 221 11.87 7.82 7.73
CA GLN A 221 13.21 8.22 7.25
C GLN A 221 13.17 9.38 6.25
N ARG A 222 12.02 9.58 5.60
CA ARG A 222 11.80 10.62 4.59
C ARG A 222 10.86 11.72 5.07
N ASP A 223 10.53 11.74 6.36
CA ASP A 223 9.60 12.70 6.97
C ASP A 223 8.30 12.87 6.17
N MET A 224 7.73 11.75 5.71
CA MET A 224 6.48 11.73 4.96
C MET A 224 5.29 12.11 5.84
N ASN A 225 4.37 12.91 5.30
CA ASN A 225 3.21 13.43 6.03
C ASN A 225 2.13 12.37 6.27
N GLY A 226 2.13 11.29 5.49
CA GLY A 226 1.19 10.21 5.72
C GLY A 226 1.46 8.92 4.96
N ILE A 227 0.72 7.89 5.35
CA ILE A 227 0.70 6.58 4.72
C ILE A 227 -0.75 6.21 4.44
N VAL A 228 -1.02 5.74 3.21
CA VAL A 228 -2.30 5.12 2.85
C VAL A 228 -2.05 3.62 2.70
N VAL A 229 -2.63 2.83 3.59
CA VAL A 229 -2.61 1.36 3.53
C VAL A 229 -3.89 0.91 2.83
N VAL A 230 -3.74 0.07 1.80
CA VAL A 230 -4.85 -0.45 1.00
C VAL A 230 -4.86 -1.96 1.10
N ALA A 231 -6.00 -2.52 1.47
CA ALA A 231 -6.29 -3.94 1.51
C ALA A 231 -7.76 -4.15 1.11
N HIS A 232 -8.16 -5.36 0.74
CA HIS A 232 -9.57 -5.63 0.49
C HIS A 232 -10.34 -5.85 1.80
N ALA A 233 -9.89 -6.76 2.67
CA ALA A 233 -10.66 -7.25 3.81
C ALA A 233 -11.18 -6.18 4.80
N ASP A 234 -12.32 -6.46 5.46
CA ASP A 234 -12.68 -5.87 6.75
C ASP A 234 -11.96 -6.61 7.91
N PRO A 235 -11.00 -5.98 8.62
CA PRO A 235 -10.30 -6.62 9.73
C PRO A 235 -11.14 -6.77 11.01
N HIS A 236 -12.40 -6.31 11.00
CA HIS A 236 -13.35 -6.37 12.12
C HIS A 236 -12.78 -5.79 13.42
N PHE A 237 -12.40 -4.51 13.41
CA PHE A 237 -11.83 -3.86 14.60
C PHE A 237 -12.79 -3.80 15.80
N ALA A 238 -14.11 -3.97 15.58
CA ALA A 238 -15.13 -4.00 16.63
C ALA A 238 -15.29 -5.37 17.32
N ASN A 239 -14.59 -6.43 16.89
CA ASN A 239 -14.75 -7.79 17.41
C ASN A 239 -14.14 -8.02 18.83
N GLY A 240 -13.63 -6.98 19.48
CA GLY A 240 -13.00 -7.08 20.79
C GLY A 240 -11.59 -7.70 20.78
N TRP A 241 -10.88 -7.68 19.64
CA TRP A 241 -9.49 -8.16 19.52
C TRP A 241 -8.50 -7.52 20.50
N GLU A 242 -8.82 -6.35 21.05
CA GLU A 242 -7.98 -5.63 22.01
C GLU A 242 -8.10 -6.15 23.46
N LYS A 243 -9.04 -7.06 23.76
CA LYS A 243 -9.32 -7.51 25.13
C LYS A 243 -8.06 -8.09 25.81
N LYS A 244 -7.50 -7.32 26.74
CA LYS A 244 -6.50 -7.76 27.74
C LYS A 244 -7.21 -8.24 29.01
N GLY A 245 -8.07 -9.24 28.89
CA GLY A 245 -8.77 -9.84 30.05
C GLY A 245 -8.26 -11.24 30.33
N ARG A 246 -8.30 -11.68 31.61
CA ARG A 246 -8.21 -13.12 31.91
C ARG A 246 -9.39 -13.79 31.22
N PRO A 247 -9.18 -14.89 30.46
CA PRO A 247 -10.29 -15.59 29.81
C PRO A 247 -11.32 -15.93 30.88
N THR A 248 -12.56 -15.50 30.65
CA THR A 248 -13.66 -15.82 31.56
C THR A 248 -14.03 -17.29 31.40
N LEU A 249 -14.72 -17.88 32.38
CA LEU A 249 -15.29 -19.22 32.22
C LEU A 249 -16.19 -19.29 30.98
N LEU A 250 -16.89 -18.20 30.65
CA LEU A 250 -17.71 -18.06 29.44
C LEU A 250 -16.87 -18.13 28.14
N ASP A 251 -15.67 -17.53 28.11
CA ASP A 251 -14.73 -17.66 26.99
C ASP A 251 -14.21 -19.09 26.83
N GLY A 252 -14.12 -19.84 27.94
CA GLY A 252 -13.80 -21.27 27.97
C GLY A 252 -14.90 -22.17 27.40
N PHE A 253 -16.18 -21.83 27.64
CA PHE A 253 -17.33 -22.52 27.02
C PHE A 253 -17.51 -22.15 25.54
N MET A 254 -17.12 -20.93 25.14
CA MET A 254 -17.16 -20.42 23.76
C MET A 254 -15.91 -20.81 22.94
N ARG A 255 -15.17 -21.86 23.34
CA ARG A 255 -13.90 -22.35 22.75
C ARG A 255 -13.98 -22.86 21.29
N HIS A 256 -15.05 -22.53 20.57
CA HIS A 256 -15.12 -22.59 19.11
C HIS A 256 -14.89 -21.22 18.46
N ARG A 257 -14.22 -20.28 19.14
CA ARG A 257 -13.73 -19.07 18.47
C ARG A 257 -12.64 -19.47 17.47
N THR A 258 -12.99 -19.39 16.19
CA THR A 258 -12.04 -19.39 15.08
C THR A 258 -10.93 -18.38 15.36
N ARG A 259 -9.68 -18.73 15.03
CA ARG A 259 -8.56 -17.80 15.15
C ARG A 259 -8.85 -16.58 14.29
N ASP A 260 -8.67 -15.39 14.87
CA ASP A 260 -8.68 -14.13 14.13
C ASP A 260 -7.44 -14.05 13.23
N GLY A 261 -7.62 -14.27 11.92
CA GLY A 261 -6.57 -14.24 10.90
C GLY A 261 -6.00 -12.84 10.63
N TYR A 262 -6.66 -11.79 11.15
CA TYR A 262 -6.22 -10.41 11.05
C TYR A 262 -5.51 -9.92 12.31
N LEU A 263 -5.42 -10.75 13.37
CA LEU A 263 -4.93 -10.31 14.68
C LEU A 263 -3.54 -9.68 14.62
N GLU A 264 -2.59 -10.32 13.93
CA GLU A 264 -1.24 -9.81 13.77
C GLU A 264 -1.21 -8.52 12.95
N PHE A 265 -2.02 -8.42 11.90
CA PHE A 265 -2.15 -7.21 11.09
C PHE A 265 -2.68 -6.03 11.91
N LYS A 266 -3.75 -6.23 12.68
CA LYS A 266 -4.33 -5.19 13.57
C LYS A 266 -3.34 -4.71 14.63
N ARG A 267 -2.65 -5.65 15.29
CA ARG A 267 -1.61 -5.33 16.29
C ARG A 267 -0.48 -4.54 15.67
N GLN A 268 -0.02 -4.95 14.50
CA GLN A 268 1.07 -4.27 13.82
C GLN A 268 0.66 -2.86 13.38
N LEU A 269 -0.52 -2.68 12.80
CA LEU A 269 -1.02 -1.35 12.41
C LEU A 269 -1.09 -0.41 13.62
N ARG A 270 -1.61 -0.87 14.76
CA ARG A 270 -1.61 -0.10 16.01
C ARG A 270 -0.20 0.31 16.42
N ASP A 271 0.71 -0.66 16.49
CA ASP A 271 2.05 -0.44 17.02
C ASP A 271 2.91 0.46 16.10
N LEU A 272 2.71 0.36 14.78
CA LEU A 272 3.37 1.20 13.78
C LEU A 272 2.77 2.61 13.76
N SER A 273 1.44 2.73 13.78
CA SER A 273 0.74 4.03 13.76
C SER A 273 1.06 4.83 15.02
N ALA A 274 1.12 4.20 16.20
CA ALA A 274 1.48 4.87 17.45
C ALA A 274 2.90 5.48 17.46
N ARG A 275 3.79 5.01 16.57
CA ARG A 275 5.19 5.47 16.44
C ARG A 275 5.44 6.30 15.19
N PHE A 276 4.40 6.58 14.40
CA PHE A 276 4.50 7.36 13.18
C PHE A 276 3.99 8.77 13.44
N PRO A 277 4.80 9.82 13.22
CA PRO A 277 4.38 11.20 13.48
C PRO A 277 3.33 11.72 12.48
N GLY A 278 3.26 11.13 11.28
CA GLY A 278 2.28 11.49 10.25
C GLY A 278 0.92 10.81 10.40
N GLN A 279 0.03 11.06 9.44
CA GLN A 279 -1.31 10.46 9.39
C GLN A 279 -1.30 9.09 8.69
N VAL A 280 -2.08 8.15 9.19
CA VAL A 280 -2.26 6.81 8.62
C VAL A 280 -3.71 6.65 8.23
N LEU A 281 -3.95 6.34 6.95
CA LEU A 281 -5.25 6.01 6.41
C LEU A 281 -5.27 4.53 6.03
N LEU A 282 -6.16 3.75 6.62
CA LEU A 282 -6.49 2.40 6.13
C LEU A 282 -7.70 2.50 5.21
N VAL A 283 -7.55 2.16 3.94
CA VAL A 283 -8.63 2.01 2.98
C VAL A 283 -8.89 0.52 2.80
N HIS A 284 -10.14 0.10 3.01
CA HIS A 284 -10.55 -1.28 2.77
C HIS A 284 -11.98 -1.39 2.23
N ALA A 285 -12.33 -2.58 1.74
CA ALA A 285 -13.66 -2.97 1.33
C ALA A 285 -14.29 -3.95 2.35
N GLY A 286 -15.57 -4.25 2.19
CA GLY A 286 -16.28 -5.20 3.04
C GLY A 286 -17.76 -4.85 3.21
N GLU A 287 -18.52 -5.76 3.81
CA GLU A 287 -19.99 -5.76 3.83
C GLU A 287 -20.64 -4.63 4.66
N SER A 288 -19.85 -3.73 5.26
CA SER A 288 -20.37 -2.67 6.14
C SER A 288 -20.73 -1.37 5.41
N GLY A 289 -20.56 -1.32 4.08
CA GLY A 289 -20.73 -0.12 3.29
C GLY A 289 -19.74 1.00 3.60
N PHE A 290 -20.04 2.20 3.11
CA PHE A 290 -19.17 3.36 3.30
C PHE A 290 -19.14 3.83 4.76
N GLY A 291 -17.94 4.01 5.30
CA GLY A 291 -17.76 4.50 6.66
C GLY A 291 -16.37 5.08 6.91
N ILE A 292 -16.29 6.07 7.79
CA ILE A 292 -15.03 6.68 8.23
C ILE A 292 -15.00 6.69 9.75
N ASP A 293 -14.00 6.05 10.36
CA ASP A 293 -13.84 5.99 11.81
C ASP A 293 -12.37 5.92 12.26
N LYS A 294 -12.16 5.90 13.58
CA LYS A 294 -10.84 5.79 14.23
C LYS A 294 -10.83 4.59 15.19
N PRO A 295 -10.68 3.36 14.67
CA PRO A 295 -11.00 2.16 15.43
C PRO A 295 -9.84 1.69 16.34
N LEU A 296 -8.62 2.20 16.14
CA LEU A 296 -7.46 1.77 16.91
C LEU A 296 -7.29 2.53 18.22
N ARG A 297 -7.00 1.79 19.29
CA ARG A 297 -6.64 2.35 20.59
C ARG A 297 -5.20 2.00 20.96
N ASP A 298 -4.55 2.87 21.70
CA ASP A 298 -3.23 2.61 22.28
C ASP A 298 -3.31 1.64 23.47
N ASN A 299 -2.16 1.33 24.06
CA ASN A 299 -2.09 0.42 25.21
C ASN A 299 -2.81 0.94 26.48
N ALA A 300 -3.09 2.24 26.56
CA ALA A 300 -3.84 2.89 27.62
C ALA A 300 -5.34 3.01 27.29
N GLY A 301 -5.79 2.51 26.13
CA GLY A 301 -7.18 2.54 25.68
C GLY A 301 -7.59 3.85 25.00
N LYS A 302 -6.65 4.78 24.79
CA LYS A 302 -6.92 6.06 24.11
C LYS A 302 -6.93 5.86 22.59
N VAL A 303 -7.89 6.49 21.91
CA VAL A 303 -7.98 6.45 20.44
C VAL A 303 -6.71 7.04 19.81
N LEU A 304 -6.11 6.30 18.88
CA LEU A 304 -4.98 6.76 18.07
C LEU A 304 -5.47 7.81 17.06
N GLN A 305 -5.28 9.09 17.40
CA GLN A 305 -5.80 10.21 16.60
C GLN A 305 -5.21 10.30 15.20
N ASN A 306 -4.00 9.78 14.99
CA ASN A 306 -3.35 9.80 13.68
C ASN A 306 -3.75 8.62 12.78
N PHE A 307 -4.60 7.70 13.25
CA PHE A 307 -5.12 6.60 12.43
C PHE A 307 -6.57 6.87 12.06
N THR A 308 -6.91 6.71 10.78
CA THR A 308 -8.27 6.77 10.24
C THR A 308 -8.49 5.54 9.39
N ARG A 309 -9.65 4.90 9.51
CA ARG A 309 -10.10 3.83 8.62
C ARG A 309 -11.23 4.35 7.74
N VAL A 310 -11.20 3.94 6.48
CA VAL A 310 -12.22 4.17 5.45
C VAL A 310 -12.65 2.81 4.94
N SER A 311 -13.92 2.48 5.15
CA SER A 311 -14.61 1.39 4.46
C SER A 311 -15.19 1.96 3.18
N LEU A 312 -14.88 1.34 2.05
CA LEU A 312 -15.40 1.72 0.74
C LEU A 312 -16.85 1.25 0.57
N PRO A 313 -17.62 1.89 -0.33
CA PRO A 313 -18.92 1.38 -0.75
C PRO A 313 -18.74 -0.02 -1.35
N ASP A 314 -19.62 -0.93 -0.95
CA ASP A 314 -19.71 -2.29 -1.46
C ASP A 314 -20.99 -2.45 -2.29
N ASN A 315 -21.04 -3.48 -3.15
CA ASN A 315 -22.25 -3.90 -3.85
C ASN A 315 -22.99 -2.78 -4.62
N THR A 316 -22.26 -1.74 -5.09
CA THR A 316 -22.87 -0.58 -5.75
C THR A 316 -22.05 -0.09 -6.93
N VAL A 317 -22.74 0.20 -8.04
CA VAL A 317 -22.18 0.90 -9.21
C VAL A 317 -22.50 2.40 -9.20
N ALA A 318 -23.30 2.85 -8.23
CA ALA A 318 -23.83 4.21 -8.20
C ALA A 318 -22.90 5.18 -7.46
N GLN A 319 -21.93 4.69 -6.68
CA GLN A 319 -21.09 5.51 -5.82
C GLN A 319 -19.63 5.05 -5.83
N TRP A 320 -18.73 6.00 -5.57
CA TRP A 320 -17.29 5.76 -5.43
C TRP A 320 -16.72 6.74 -4.39
N THR A 321 -15.50 6.50 -3.92
CA THR A 321 -14.89 7.35 -2.89
C THR A 321 -13.77 8.20 -3.46
N GLU A 322 -13.81 9.49 -3.22
CA GLU A 322 -12.72 10.41 -3.54
C GLU A 322 -11.84 10.65 -2.32
N LEU A 323 -10.53 10.44 -2.49
CA LEU A 323 -9.49 10.86 -1.57
C LEU A 323 -8.75 12.09 -2.13
N VAL A 324 -8.85 13.21 -1.43
CA VAL A 324 -8.06 14.41 -1.69
C VAL A 324 -6.88 14.44 -0.73
N ILE A 325 -5.67 14.56 -1.29
CA ILE A 325 -4.42 14.65 -0.56
C ILE A 325 -3.89 16.08 -0.67
N THR A 326 -3.85 16.77 0.47
CA THR A 326 -3.31 18.13 0.57
C THR A 326 -1.87 18.06 1.10
N PRO A 327 -0.86 18.43 0.29
CA PRO A 327 0.53 18.34 0.70
C PRO A 327 0.84 19.32 1.83
N ASN A 328 1.79 18.96 2.71
CA ASN A 328 2.22 19.78 3.86
C ASN A 328 1.12 20.17 4.87
N ALA A 329 -0.06 19.56 4.81
CA ALA A 329 -1.12 19.77 5.79
C ALA A 329 -0.97 18.79 6.97
N ALA A 330 -1.26 19.25 8.19
CA ALA A 330 -1.26 18.40 9.38
C ALA A 330 -2.29 17.25 9.29
N ALA A 331 -3.39 17.48 8.58
CA ALA A 331 -4.36 16.49 8.17
C ALA A 331 -4.39 16.46 6.62
N PRO A 332 -3.56 15.64 5.97
CA PRO A 332 -3.42 15.66 4.51
C PRO A 332 -4.59 14.97 3.81
N PHE A 333 -5.39 14.15 4.51
CA PHE A 333 -6.44 13.33 3.90
C PHE A 333 -7.83 13.94 4.10
N SER A 334 -8.54 14.16 3.00
CA SER A 334 -9.98 14.42 2.99
C SER A 334 -10.66 13.36 2.13
N VAL A 335 -11.66 12.68 2.69
CA VAL A 335 -12.33 11.54 2.06
C VAL A 335 -13.82 11.83 1.95
N SER A 336 -14.40 11.57 0.77
CA SER A 336 -15.81 11.85 0.50
C SER A 336 -16.40 10.82 -0.45
N LEU A 337 -17.64 10.45 -0.19
CA LEU A 337 -18.46 9.65 -1.12
C LEU A 337 -18.93 10.54 -2.28
N ARG A 338 -18.91 10.00 -3.49
CA ARG A 338 -19.27 10.67 -4.73
C ARG A 338 -20.20 9.79 -5.55
N ASP A 339 -21.10 10.41 -6.29
CA ASP A 339 -21.95 9.71 -7.24
C ASP A 339 -21.15 9.35 -8.50
N ALA A 340 -21.36 8.12 -8.98
CA ALA A 340 -20.90 7.64 -10.27
C ALA A 340 -21.69 8.33 -11.40
N PRO A 341 -21.12 8.41 -12.62
CA PRO A 341 -21.90 8.86 -13.77
C PRO A 341 -23.11 7.93 -13.98
N ALA A 342 -24.25 8.51 -14.35
CA ALA A 342 -25.36 7.71 -14.85
C ALA A 342 -24.90 6.95 -16.10
N THR A 343 -25.15 5.65 -16.14
CA THR A 343 -24.80 4.84 -17.31
C THR A 343 -25.87 5.07 -18.38
N PRO A 344 -25.49 5.32 -19.64
CA PRO A 344 -26.43 5.62 -20.72
C PRO A 344 -27.39 4.48 -21.03
#